data_AF-A0A4Y8Q1A2-F1
#
_entry.id   AF-A0A4Y8Q1A2-F1
#
_cell.length_a   1.000
_cell.length_b   1.000
_cell.length_c   1.000
_cell.angle_alpha   90.00
_cell.angle_beta   90.00
_cell.angle_gamma   90.00
#
_symmetry.space_group_name_H-M   'P 1'
#
loop_
_entity.id
_entity.type
_entity.pdbx_description
1 polymer ?
#
loop_
_entity_poly.entity_id
_entity_poly.type
_entity_poly.pdbx_seq_one_letter_code
_entity_poly.pdbx_strand_id
1 'polypeptide(L)'
;MELTSHLQWNPVLADPTGRRQAKPRSTGKTMVIDKGLGLNAFEDLLHTSGEHMDLIKIGFGTSPLYPQPLLKRKIEMAHSFGITVYPGGTFLEVAIAQQAIDAFFDMITNLGFTGVEVSDGTIEVRRSLRSELIRRGLEEGLEVLTEYGKKGWGSTIELEELIETVTLDAELGAQLVTIEARESGVGVGIFDENGNCRDEELEQVLQSVPKPQLLLWEAPLKQQQVHLLRTLGPDVHLGNIGSQDIISLEALRRGLRSDTLSFGARKD
;
A
#
# COMPACT_ATOMS: atom_id res chain seq x y z
N MET A 1 2.69 -27.22 -41.83
CA MET A 1 1.69 -26.47 -41.04
C MET A 1 2.33 -26.24 -39.70
N GLU A 2 3.01 -25.11 -39.53
CA GLU A 2 3.67 -24.77 -38.27
C GLU A 2 2.57 -24.52 -37.22
N LEU A 3 2.39 -25.48 -36.31
CA LEU A 3 1.66 -25.27 -35.08
C LEU A 3 2.57 -24.47 -34.14
N THR A 4 2.76 -23.19 -34.43
CA THR A 4 3.19 -22.24 -33.40
C THR A 4 1.97 -21.90 -32.56
N SER A 5 1.49 -22.86 -31.76
CA SER A 5 0.59 -22.50 -30.66
C SER A 5 1.43 -21.75 -29.65
N HIS A 6 1.46 -20.42 -29.77
CA HIS A 6 2.01 -19.58 -28.72
C HIS A 6 1.25 -19.94 -27.44
N LEU A 7 1.98 -20.36 -26.40
CA LEU A 7 1.45 -20.69 -25.07
C LEU A 7 0.94 -19.40 -24.42
N GLN A 8 -0.18 -18.89 -24.92
CA GLN A 8 -0.84 -17.68 -24.45
C GLN A 8 -2.23 -18.05 -23.96
N TRP A 9 -2.55 -17.59 -22.75
CA TRP A 9 -3.91 -17.68 -22.24
C TRP A 9 -4.86 -16.88 -23.12
N ASN A 10 -6.09 -17.37 -23.29
CA ASN A 10 -7.15 -16.57 -23.89
C ASN A 10 -7.31 -15.28 -23.06
N PRO A 11 -7.30 -14.08 -23.67
CA PRO A 11 -7.34 -12.82 -22.92
C PRO A 11 -8.54 -12.69 -21.97
N VAL A 12 -9.70 -13.24 -22.35
CA VAL A 12 -10.91 -13.25 -21.52
C VAL A 12 -10.76 -14.17 -20.31
N LEU A 13 -10.03 -15.28 -20.46
CA LEU A 13 -9.73 -16.18 -19.34
C LEU A 13 -8.61 -15.62 -18.44
N ALA A 14 -7.74 -14.77 -18.98
CA ALA A 14 -6.65 -14.13 -18.24
C ALA A 14 -7.11 -12.90 -17.44
N ASP A 15 -8.10 -12.16 -17.95
CA ASP A 15 -8.80 -11.09 -17.24
C ASP A 15 -10.27 -11.01 -17.68
N PRO A 16 -11.17 -11.74 -17.02
CA PRO A 16 -12.60 -11.68 -17.29
C PRO A 16 -13.21 -10.29 -17.20
N THR A 17 -12.64 -9.39 -16.39
CA THR A 17 -13.14 -8.01 -16.25
C THR A 17 -12.74 -7.13 -17.42
N GLY A 18 -11.58 -7.40 -18.03
CA GLY A 18 -10.95 -6.57 -19.06
C GLY A 18 -10.59 -5.15 -18.58
N ARG A 19 -10.47 -4.94 -17.26
CA ARG A 19 -10.27 -3.60 -16.67
C ARG A 19 -8.88 -3.41 -16.07
N ARG A 20 -8.10 -4.47 -15.86
CA ARG A 20 -6.86 -4.37 -15.09
C ARG A 20 -5.80 -3.56 -15.84
N GLN A 21 -5.37 -2.45 -15.25
CA GLN A 21 -4.27 -1.63 -15.77
C GLN A 21 -2.93 -2.37 -15.70
N ALA A 22 -2.12 -2.26 -16.75
CA ALA A 22 -0.71 -2.66 -16.74
C ALA A 22 0.17 -1.64 -15.98
N LYS A 23 1.38 -2.03 -15.58
CA LYS A 23 2.34 -1.06 -15.02
C LYS A 23 2.83 -0.04 -16.05
N PRO A 24 3.14 1.21 -15.64
CA PRO A 24 2.95 1.78 -14.31
C PRO A 24 1.47 2.12 -14.04
N ARG A 25 0.97 1.72 -12.87
CA ARG A 25 -0.46 1.87 -12.52
C ARG A 25 -0.76 3.21 -11.88
N SER A 26 -1.84 3.84 -12.33
CA SER A 26 -2.44 5.00 -11.68
C SER A 26 -3.57 4.60 -10.72
N THR A 27 -4.26 3.49 -10.98
CA THR A 27 -5.34 2.95 -10.13
C THR A 27 -5.10 1.48 -9.79
N GLY A 28 -5.80 0.94 -8.79
CA GLY A 28 -5.72 -0.48 -8.43
C GLY A 28 -4.33 -0.90 -7.96
N LYS A 29 -3.63 -0.01 -7.25
CA LYS A 29 -2.29 -0.29 -6.72
C LYS A 29 -2.35 -1.34 -5.61
N THR A 30 -1.32 -2.16 -5.54
CA THR A 30 -1.11 -3.15 -4.48
C THR A 30 0.15 -2.79 -3.71
N MET A 31 0.00 -2.51 -2.41
CA MET A 31 1.11 -2.35 -1.46
C MET A 31 1.28 -3.62 -0.62
N VAL A 32 2.46 -4.21 -0.73
CA VAL A 32 2.86 -5.42 -0.01
C VAL A 32 3.68 -5.02 1.21
N ILE A 33 3.38 -5.63 2.35
CA ILE A 33 4.17 -5.46 3.56
C ILE A 33 5.21 -6.59 3.69
N ASP A 34 6.48 -6.22 3.81
CA ASP A 34 7.59 -7.12 4.08
C ASP A 34 8.06 -6.98 5.52
N LYS A 35 7.95 -8.06 6.29
CA LYS A 35 8.28 -8.09 7.72
C LYS A 35 9.54 -8.91 8.04
N GLY A 36 10.32 -9.31 7.04
CA GLY A 36 11.50 -10.14 7.27
C GLY A 36 11.81 -11.15 6.19
N LEU A 37 11.32 -10.99 4.95
CA LEU A 37 11.65 -11.94 3.89
C LEU A 37 13.16 -11.99 3.66
N GLY A 38 13.71 -13.20 3.66
CA GLY A 38 15.09 -13.46 3.24
C GLY A 38 15.27 -13.13 1.76
N LEU A 39 16.53 -12.93 1.34
CA LEU A 39 16.83 -12.44 0.00
C LEU A 39 16.27 -13.32 -1.13
N ASN A 40 16.46 -14.65 -1.04
CA ASN A 40 15.99 -15.57 -2.08
C ASN A 40 14.45 -15.63 -2.14
N ALA A 41 13.79 -15.63 -0.97
CA ALA A 41 12.32 -15.59 -0.93
C ALA A 41 11.77 -14.29 -1.52
N PHE A 42 12.48 -13.17 -1.32
CA PHE A 42 12.14 -11.89 -1.92
C PHE A 42 12.36 -11.89 -3.45
N GLU A 43 13.44 -12.51 -3.92
CA GLU A 43 13.70 -12.72 -5.35
C GLU A 43 12.60 -13.55 -6.02
N ASP A 44 12.27 -14.70 -5.43
CA ASP A 44 11.22 -15.58 -5.92
C ASP A 44 9.86 -14.87 -5.95
N LEU A 45 9.56 -14.05 -4.92
CA LEU A 45 8.36 -13.23 -4.85
C LEU A 45 8.29 -12.27 -6.04
N LEU A 46 9.35 -11.49 -6.28
CA LEU A 46 9.38 -10.52 -7.37
C LEU A 46 9.23 -11.18 -8.74
N HIS A 47 9.92 -12.30 -8.98
CA HIS A 47 9.79 -13.03 -10.24
C HIS A 47 8.39 -13.63 -10.45
N THR A 48 7.74 -14.08 -9.38
CA THR A 48 6.43 -14.75 -9.46
C THR A 48 5.28 -13.76 -9.57
N SER A 49 5.33 -12.67 -8.80
CA SER A 49 4.18 -11.79 -8.60
C SER A 49 4.50 -10.30 -8.71
N GLY A 50 5.73 -9.92 -9.05
CA GLY A 50 6.17 -8.53 -9.14
C GLY A 50 5.37 -7.69 -10.12
N GLU A 51 4.80 -8.27 -11.18
CA GLU A 51 3.88 -7.55 -12.10
C GLU A 51 2.62 -7.03 -11.36
N HIS A 52 2.21 -7.67 -10.28
CA HIS A 52 0.99 -7.36 -9.51
C HIS A 52 1.24 -6.57 -8.23
N MET A 53 2.47 -6.08 -8.03
CA MET A 53 2.89 -5.26 -6.89
C MET A 53 3.27 -3.88 -7.37
N ASP A 54 2.86 -2.81 -6.69
CA ASP A 54 3.24 -1.44 -7.06
C ASP A 54 4.12 -0.82 -5.98
N LEU A 55 3.94 -1.25 -4.73
CA LEU A 55 4.60 -0.70 -3.55
C LEU A 55 5.06 -1.82 -2.61
N ILE A 56 6.22 -1.68 -1.98
CA ILE A 56 6.70 -2.56 -0.90
C ILE A 56 7.06 -1.71 0.33
N LYS A 57 6.32 -1.92 1.42
CA LYS A 57 6.61 -1.35 2.73
C LYS A 57 7.52 -2.30 3.51
N ILE A 58 8.74 -1.88 3.84
CA ILE A 58 9.59 -2.58 4.82
C ILE A 58 9.01 -2.25 6.20
N GLY A 59 8.28 -3.20 6.78
CA GLY A 59 7.30 -2.95 7.84
C GLY A 59 7.86 -2.23 9.07
N PHE A 60 7.04 -1.34 9.64
CA PHE A 60 7.24 -0.73 10.96
C PHE A 60 8.61 -0.01 11.07
N GLY A 61 9.40 -0.33 12.10
CA GLY A 61 10.80 0.06 12.28
C GLY A 61 11.79 -1.07 12.01
N THR A 62 11.51 -1.99 11.07
CA THR A 62 12.36 -3.17 10.85
C THR A 62 13.60 -2.93 10.00
N SER A 63 13.63 -1.88 9.16
CA SER A 63 14.77 -1.54 8.29
C SER A 63 16.15 -1.62 8.96
N PRO A 64 16.40 -1.04 10.16
CA PRO A 64 17.71 -1.11 10.81
C PRO A 64 18.08 -2.51 11.36
N LEU A 65 17.14 -3.46 11.39
CA LEU A 65 17.38 -4.83 11.87
C LEU A 65 17.97 -5.75 10.79
N TYR A 66 17.91 -5.34 9.52
CA TYR A 66 18.49 -6.10 8.42
C TYR A 66 20.00 -5.85 8.31
N PRO A 67 20.79 -6.86 7.92
CA PRO A 67 22.15 -6.61 7.44
C PRO A 67 22.12 -5.64 6.25
N GLN A 68 22.88 -4.54 6.31
CA GLN A 68 22.84 -3.48 5.30
C GLN A 68 23.04 -3.99 3.85
N PRO A 69 23.99 -4.90 3.54
CA PRO A 69 24.13 -5.41 2.18
C PRO A 69 22.89 -6.15 1.67
N LEU A 70 22.18 -6.86 2.57
CA LEU A 70 20.97 -7.58 2.24
C LEU A 70 19.82 -6.61 1.96
N LEU A 71 19.62 -5.61 2.84
CA LEU A 71 18.57 -4.60 2.65
C LEU A 71 18.78 -3.81 1.36
N LYS A 72 20.01 -3.36 1.11
CA LYS A 72 20.37 -2.66 -0.13
C LYS A 72 20.05 -3.50 -1.37
N ARG A 73 20.38 -4.80 -1.33
CA ARG A 73 20.07 -5.70 -2.44
C ARG A 73 18.56 -5.86 -2.66
N LYS A 74 17.75 -5.97 -1.61
CA LYS A 74 16.28 -6.02 -1.72
C LYS A 74 15.74 -4.75 -2.38
N ILE A 75 16.26 -3.59 -1.98
CA ILE A 75 15.86 -2.29 -2.54
C ILE A 75 16.18 -2.22 -4.04
N GLU A 76 17.41 -2.57 -4.43
CA GLU A 76 17.83 -2.61 -5.84
C GLU A 76 16.94 -3.52 -6.68
N MET A 77 16.59 -4.70 -6.14
CA MET A 77 15.73 -5.66 -6.82
C MET A 77 14.31 -5.13 -7.00
N ALA A 78 13.68 -4.59 -5.94
CA ALA A 78 12.35 -3.99 -6.05
C ALA A 78 12.31 -2.86 -7.09
N HIS A 79 13.32 -1.98 -7.06
CA HIS A 79 13.44 -0.89 -8.02
C HIS A 79 13.59 -1.40 -9.47
N SER A 80 14.36 -2.47 -9.70
CA SER A 80 14.50 -3.08 -11.04
C SER A 80 13.20 -3.67 -11.61
N PHE A 81 12.22 -3.98 -10.75
CA PHE A 81 10.87 -4.42 -11.13
C PHE A 81 9.88 -3.25 -11.24
N GLY A 82 10.35 -2.00 -11.15
CA GLY A 82 9.50 -0.80 -11.16
C GLY A 82 8.54 -0.76 -9.97
N ILE A 83 8.99 -1.21 -8.79
CA ILE A 83 8.22 -1.21 -7.55
C ILE A 83 8.83 -0.21 -6.59
N THR A 84 8.00 0.71 -6.07
CA THR A 84 8.47 1.66 -5.06
C THR A 84 8.66 0.93 -3.74
N VAL A 85 9.86 1.05 -3.17
CA VAL A 85 10.20 0.46 -1.88
C VAL A 85 10.50 1.55 -0.87
N TYR A 86 9.94 1.44 0.32
CA TYR A 86 10.04 2.46 1.36
C TYR A 86 10.03 1.85 2.77
N PRO A 87 10.66 2.49 3.77
CA PRO A 87 10.55 2.09 5.17
C PRO A 87 9.17 2.45 5.74
N GLY A 88 8.63 1.65 6.65
CA GLY A 88 7.37 1.98 7.33
C GLY A 88 7.46 3.29 8.12
N GLY A 89 6.36 4.04 8.16
CA GLY A 89 6.29 5.38 8.75
C GLY A 89 6.59 5.39 10.24
N THR A 90 6.32 4.27 10.94
CA THR A 90 6.73 4.08 12.33
C THR A 90 8.24 4.28 12.53
N PHE A 91 9.08 3.95 11.53
CA PHE A 91 10.51 4.20 11.63
C PHE A 91 10.86 5.69 11.57
N LEU A 92 10.15 6.46 10.73
CA LEU A 92 10.28 7.91 10.71
C LEU A 92 9.77 8.52 12.02
N GLU A 93 8.68 8.01 12.60
CA GLU A 93 8.21 8.40 13.92
C GLU A 93 9.28 8.16 15.02
N VAL A 94 10.01 7.03 14.96
CA VAL A 94 11.16 6.79 15.83
C VAL A 94 12.24 7.84 15.62
N ALA A 95 12.58 8.18 14.37
CA ALA A 95 13.57 9.21 14.07
C ALA A 95 13.15 10.60 14.60
N ILE A 96 11.86 10.95 14.53
CA ILE A 96 11.32 12.18 15.12
C ILE A 96 11.50 12.16 16.64
N ALA A 97 11.05 11.09 17.31
CA ALA A 97 11.11 10.97 18.77
C ALA A 97 12.55 11.01 19.30
N GLN A 98 13.52 10.52 18.51
CA GLN A 98 14.95 10.49 18.86
C GLN A 98 15.74 11.70 18.30
N GLN A 99 15.08 12.68 17.68
CA GLN A 99 15.72 13.85 17.05
C GLN A 99 16.80 13.47 16.02
N ALA A 100 16.55 12.40 15.26
CA ALA A 100 17.47 11.79 14.30
C ALA A 100 16.92 11.82 12.85
N ILE A 101 16.07 12.80 12.53
CA ILE A 101 15.43 12.92 11.22
C ILE A 101 16.46 13.03 10.09
N ASP A 102 17.52 13.83 10.28
CA ASP A 102 18.58 13.98 9.29
C ASP A 102 19.27 12.66 8.97
N ALA A 103 19.70 11.95 10.02
CA ALA A 103 20.32 10.65 9.89
C ALA A 103 19.40 9.60 9.24
N PHE A 104 18.09 9.70 9.48
CA PHE A 104 17.10 8.84 8.81
C PHE A 104 17.07 9.10 7.30
N PHE A 105 16.92 10.36 6.87
CA PHE A 105 16.87 10.71 5.45
C PHE A 105 18.17 10.36 4.74
N ASP A 106 19.32 10.72 5.33
CA ASP A 106 20.64 10.36 4.81
C ASP A 106 20.77 8.85 4.61
N MET A 107 20.29 8.04 5.55
CA MET A 107 20.41 6.60 5.46
C MET A 107 19.50 6.00 4.38
N ILE A 108 18.24 6.44 4.29
CA ILE A 108 17.30 5.85 3.32
C ILE A 108 17.68 6.21 1.88
N THR A 109 18.18 7.42 1.64
CA THR A 109 18.66 7.85 0.32
C THR A 109 19.94 7.11 -0.06
N ASN A 110 20.91 6.97 0.85
CA ASN A 110 22.15 6.24 0.59
C ASN A 110 21.94 4.73 0.37
N LEU A 111 20.93 4.13 1.02
CA LEU A 111 20.52 2.75 0.75
C LEU A 111 19.80 2.60 -0.60
N GLY A 112 19.29 3.70 -1.17
CA GLY A 112 18.60 3.73 -2.45
C GLY A 112 17.10 3.45 -2.36
N PHE A 113 16.46 3.63 -1.20
CA PHE A 113 15.00 3.59 -1.13
C PHE A 113 14.41 4.59 -2.13
N THR A 114 13.28 4.24 -2.72
CA THR A 114 12.65 5.05 -3.78
C THR A 114 11.39 5.78 -3.29
N GLY A 115 10.99 5.52 -2.04
CA GLY A 115 9.90 6.22 -1.38
C GLY A 115 10.11 6.37 0.12
N VAL A 116 9.20 7.13 0.74
CA VAL A 116 9.13 7.33 2.19
C VAL A 116 7.66 7.44 2.63
N GLU A 117 7.36 6.90 3.81
CA GLU A 117 6.04 7.05 4.45
C GLU A 117 6.11 8.06 5.59
N VAL A 118 5.22 9.06 5.57
CA VAL A 118 5.05 10.03 6.66
C VAL A 118 3.76 9.71 7.42
N SER A 119 3.91 9.33 8.69
CA SER A 119 2.81 8.94 9.59
C SER A 119 2.94 9.63 10.95
N ASP A 120 1.84 9.62 11.70
CA ASP A 120 1.75 10.12 13.07
C ASP A 120 0.80 9.21 13.90
N GLY A 121 0.86 7.90 13.62
CA GLY A 121 -0.03 6.91 14.21
C GLY A 121 0.35 6.49 15.63
N THR A 122 1.62 6.69 16.01
CA THR A 122 2.19 6.30 17.32
C THR A 122 2.50 7.52 18.18
N ILE A 123 3.03 8.59 17.58
CA ILE A 123 3.34 9.86 18.25
C ILE A 123 2.54 11.00 17.62
N GLU A 124 2.31 12.05 18.40
CA GLU A 124 1.75 13.29 17.86
C GLU A 124 2.82 14.05 17.06
N VAL A 125 2.57 14.25 15.76
CA VAL A 125 3.43 15.03 14.88
C VAL A 125 2.70 16.32 14.53
N ARG A 126 3.26 17.47 14.92
CA ARG A 126 2.69 18.78 14.57
C ARG A 126 2.56 18.92 13.05
N ARG A 127 1.45 19.48 12.59
CA ARG A 127 1.16 19.72 11.16
C ARG A 127 2.31 20.38 10.39
N SER A 128 3.00 21.35 11.01
CA SER A 128 4.14 22.02 10.38
C SER A 128 5.31 21.07 10.11
N LEU A 129 5.64 20.19 11.06
CA LEU A 129 6.69 19.20 10.90
C LEU A 129 6.28 18.13 9.87
N ARG A 130 5.03 17.65 9.90
CA ARG A 130 4.53 16.73 8.86
C ARG A 130 4.70 17.31 7.46
N SER A 131 4.30 18.58 7.27
CA SER A 131 4.44 19.27 5.99
C SER A 131 5.90 19.47 5.58
N GLU A 132 6.81 19.69 6.53
CA GLU A 132 8.27 19.75 6.27
C GLU A 132 8.81 18.40 5.81
N LEU A 133 8.43 17.31 6.48
CA LEU A 133 8.86 15.95 6.14
C LEU A 133 8.38 15.51 4.75
N ILE A 134 7.15 15.88 4.37
CA ILE A 134 6.62 15.62 3.01
C ILE A 134 7.47 16.35 1.97
N ARG A 135 7.73 17.65 2.16
CA ARG A 135 8.56 18.42 1.22
C ARG A 135 9.98 17.87 1.13
N ARG A 136 10.56 17.52 2.27
CA ARG A 136 11.90 16.93 2.32
C ARG A 136 11.98 15.63 1.53
N GLY A 137 11.00 14.72 1.69
CA GLY A 137 10.95 13.50 0.89
C GLY A 137 10.94 13.77 -0.61
N LEU A 138 10.15 14.75 -1.06
CA LEU A 138 10.11 15.16 -2.45
C LEU A 138 11.42 15.80 -2.93
N GLU A 139 12.07 16.63 -2.11
CA GLU A 139 13.36 17.27 -2.41
C GLU A 139 14.49 16.24 -2.56
N GLU A 140 14.45 15.16 -1.78
CA GLU A 140 15.35 14.00 -1.90
C GLU A 140 15.03 13.09 -3.11
N GLY A 141 14.00 13.42 -3.89
CA GLY A 141 13.58 12.65 -5.08
C GLY A 141 12.82 11.37 -4.76
N LEU A 142 12.27 11.23 -3.55
CA LEU A 142 11.50 10.06 -3.12
C LEU A 142 10.01 10.22 -3.49
N GLU A 143 9.35 9.11 -3.77
CA GLU A 143 7.89 9.07 -3.73
C GLU A 143 7.41 9.19 -2.28
N VAL A 144 6.56 10.18 -2.00
CA VAL A 144 6.02 10.38 -0.65
C VAL A 144 4.63 9.76 -0.55
N LEU A 145 4.51 8.80 0.36
CA LEU A 145 3.24 8.28 0.83
C LEU A 145 2.98 8.84 2.23
N THR A 146 1.72 9.06 2.57
CA THR A 146 1.37 9.42 3.93
C THR A 146 0.36 8.45 4.50
N GLU A 147 0.25 8.41 5.82
CA GLU A 147 -0.67 7.53 6.53
C GLU A 147 -1.53 8.38 7.47
N TYR A 148 -2.82 8.01 7.55
CA TYR A 148 -3.78 8.54 8.50
C TYR A 148 -4.35 7.40 9.35
N GLY A 149 -4.39 7.62 10.65
CA GLY A 149 -4.95 6.71 11.64
C GLY A 149 -4.07 6.56 12.88
N LYS A 150 -4.69 6.46 14.05
CA LYS A 150 -3.98 6.18 15.30
C LYS A 150 -3.85 4.66 15.48
N LYS A 151 -2.74 4.19 16.07
CA LYS A 151 -2.42 2.76 16.22
C LYS A 151 -3.02 2.12 17.48
N GLY A 152 -3.84 2.87 18.23
CA GLY A 152 -4.51 2.42 19.45
C GLY A 152 -5.68 1.48 19.16
N TRP A 153 -5.88 0.46 20.00
CA TRP A 153 -7.05 -0.41 19.88
C TRP A 153 -8.34 0.40 20.10
N GLY A 154 -9.32 0.23 19.21
CA GLY A 154 -10.59 0.96 19.25
C GLY A 154 -10.56 2.36 18.66
N SER A 155 -9.45 2.80 18.04
CA SER A 155 -9.41 4.09 17.35
C SER A 155 -10.35 4.10 16.13
N THR A 156 -11.19 5.12 16.06
CA THR A 156 -12.10 5.43 14.95
C THR A 156 -11.48 6.43 13.99
N ILE A 157 -12.10 6.62 12.82
CA ILE A 157 -11.75 7.69 11.90
C ILE A 157 -12.41 9.00 12.37
N GLU A 158 -11.60 10.03 12.60
CA GLU A 158 -12.08 11.39 12.81
C GLU A 158 -12.19 12.09 11.46
N LEU A 159 -13.41 12.16 10.92
CA LEU A 159 -13.65 12.53 9.53
C LEU A 159 -13.08 13.90 9.14
N GLU A 160 -13.23 14.92 9.99
CA GLU A 160 -12.70 16.27 9.74
C GLU A 160 -11.16 16.27 9.65
N GLU A 161 -10.49 15.56 10.57
CA GLU A 161 -9.03 15.42 10.58
C GLU A 161 -8.52 14.65 9.36
N LEU A 162 -9.24 13.60 8.94
CA LEU A 162 -8.92 12.85 7.72
C LEU A 162 -9.04 13.75 6.48
N ILE A 163 -10.13 14.51 6.34
CA ILE A 163 -10.32 15.41 5.20
C ILE A 163 -9.21 16.46 5.15
N GLU A 164 -8.88 17.07 6.29
CA GLU A 164 -7.77 18.03 6.38
C GLU A 164 -6.44 17.37 6.01
N THR A 165 -6.14 16.20 6.57
CA THR A 165 -4.91 15.45 6.30
C THR A 165 -4.77 15.12 4.81
N VAL A 166 -5.80 14.52 4.21
CA VAL A 166 -5.78 14.14 2.79
C VAL A 166 -5.63 15.37 1.90
N THR A 167 -6.33 16.45 2.20
CA THR A 167 -6.28 17.68 1.41
C THR A 167 -4.88 18.30 1.45
N LEU A 168 -4.36 18.53 2.65
CA LEU A 168 -3.07 19.20 2.83
C LEU A 168 -1.89 18.33 2.36
N ASP A 169 -1.91 17.03 2.62
CA ASP A 169 -0.84 16.13 2.18
C ASP A 169 -0.81 16.02 0.65
N ALA A 170 -1.98 15.91 0.01
CA ALA A 170 -2.08 15.88 -1.45
C ALA A 170 -1.66 17.21 -2.09
N GLU A 171 -1.99 18.36 -1.49
CA GLU A 171 -1.53 19.68 -1.96
C GLU A 171 0.00 19.84 -1.89
N LEU A 172 0.63 19.19 -0.91
CA LEU A 172 2.09 19.17 -0.77
C LEU A 172 2.78 18.18 -1.72
N GLY A 173 2.03 17.31 -2.39
CA GLY A 173 2.55 16.35 -3.37
C GLY A 173 2.65 14.91 -2.89
N ALA A 174 2.04 14.55 -1.75
CA ALA A 174 1.87 13.14 -1.38
C ALA A 174 1.08 12.39 -2.47
N GLN A 175 1.59 11.24 -2.90
CA GLN A 175 0.97 10.48 -3.99
C GLN A 175 -0.26 9.68 -3.53
N LEU A 176 -0.21 9.16 -2.31
CA LEU A 176 -1.25 8.35 -1.71
C LEU A 176 -1.35 8.67 -0.22
N VAL A 177 -2.57 8.52 0.30
CA VAL A 177 -2.85 8.59 1.74
C VAL A 177 -3.41 7.25 2.18
N THR A 178 -2.64 6.53 2.98
CA THR A 178 -3.00 5.23 3.53
C THR A 178 -4.01 5.41 4.67
N ILE A 179 -5.13 4.72 4.60
CA ILE A 179 -6.05 4.54 5.74
C ILE A 179 -5.57 3.32 6.51
N GLU A 180 -5.02 3.56 7.71
CA GLU A 180 -4.42 2.53 8.56
C GLU A 180 -5.47 1.51 9.05
N ALA A 181 -5.10 0.23 8.94
CA ALA A 181 -5.80 -0.89 9.55
C ALA A 181 -4.85 -1.80 10.35
N ARG A 182 -3.59 -1.39 10.52
CA ARG A 182 -2.49 -2.20 11.06
C ARG A 182 -2.30 -3.49 10.27
N GLU A 183 -1.36 -4.31 10.73
CA GLU A 183 -1.17 -5.66 10.20
C GLU A 183 -2.34 -6.59 10.57
N SER A 184 -2.99 -6.38 11.72
CA SER A 184 -4.06 -7.25 12.19
C SER A 184 -5.35 -7.09 11.39
N GLY A 185 -5.65 -5.86 10.94
CA GLY A 185 -6.95 -5.54 10.34
C GLY A 185 -8.12 -5.64 11.31
N VAL A 186 -7.89 -5.59 12.63
CA VAL A 186 -8.92 -5.86 13.64
C VAL A 186 -8.93 -4.78 14.69
N GLY A 187 -10.11 -4.17 14.92
CA GLY A 187 -10.37 -3.19 15.97
C GLY A 187 -9.68 -1.85 15.77
N VAL A 188 -9.54 -1.40 14.51
CA VAL A 188 -8.82 -0.18 14.13
C VAL A 188 -9.35 0.36 12.80
N GLY A 189 -9.44 1.70 12.71
CA GLY A 189 -9.86 2.37 11.49
C GLY A 189 -11.26 1.92 11.07
N ILE A 190 -11.41 1.57 9.80
CA ILE A 190 -12.69 1.07 9.23
C ILE A 190 -13.05 -0.36 9.64
N PHE A 191 -12.28 -1.05 10.50
CA PHE A 191 -12.58 -2.43 10.89
C PHE A 191 -12.95 -2.58 12.36
N ASP A 192 -14.02 -3.34 12.61
CA ASP A 192 -14.48 -3.71 13.95
C ASP A 192 -13.55 -4.74 14.64
N GLU A 193 -13.85 -5.10 15.89
CA GLU A 193 -13.11 -6.09 16.68
C GLU A 193 -13.13 -7.52 16.11
N ASN A 194 -13.90 -7.77 15.06
CA ASN A 194 -13.94 -9.04 14.32
C ASN A 194 -13.29 -8.93 12.92
N GLY A 195 -12.78 -7.74 12.56
CA GLY A 195 -12.19 -7.45 11.26
C GLY A 195 -13.20 -7.24 10.13
N ASN A 196 -14.48 -7.03 10.46
CA ASN A 196 -15.51 -6.64 9.50
C ASN A 196 -15.44 -5.14 9.21
N CYS A 197 -15.77 -4.75 7.99
CA CYS A 197 -15.79 -3.35 7.58
C CYS A 197 -16.97 -2.61 8.21
N ARG A 198 -16.73 -1.39 8.69
CA ARG A 198 -17.73 -0.44 9.15
C ARG A 198 -18.23 0.35 7.95
N ASP A 199 -19.23 -0.19 7.28
CA ASP A 199 -19.70 0.34 5.99
C ASP A 199 -20.19 1.79 6.05
N GLU A 200 -20.79 2.19 7.18
CA GLU A 200 -21.21 3.58 7.39
C GLU A 200 -20.01 4.54 7.45
N GLU A 201 -18.94 4.18 8.18
CA GLU A 201 -17.71 4.98 8.24
C GLU A 201 -17.03 5.03 6.86
N LEU A 202 -16.94 3.89 6.18
CA LEU A 202 -16.39 3.82 4.82
C LEU A 202 -17.15 4.75 3.86
N GLU A 203 -18.49 4.69 3.87
CA GLU A 203 -19.32 5.54 3.01
C GLU A 203 -19.14 7.04 3.33
N GLN A 204 -19.09 7.39 4.62
CA GLN A 204 -18.84 8.77 5.05
C GLN A 204 -17.51 9.32 4.54
N VAL A 205 -16.44 8.52 4.61
CA VAL A 205 -15.12 8.88 4.08
C VAL A 205 -15.19 9.12 2.57
N LEU A 206 -15.82 8.20 1.83
CA LEU A 206 -15.91 8.31 0.36
C LEU A 206 -16.72 9.51 -0.10
N GLN A 207 -17.76 9.89 0.64
CA GLN A 207 -18.60 11.05 0.32
C GLN A 207 -17.93 12.38 0.66
N SER A 208 -17.03 12.40 1.64
CA SER A 208 -16.51 13.65 2.21
C SER A 208 -15.07 13.98 1.79
N VAL A 209 -14.24 12.97 1.51
CA VAL A 209 -12.86 13.19 1.05
C VAL A 209 -12.88 13.67 -0.40
N PRO A 210 -12.25 14.81 -0.75
CA PRO A 210 -12.38 15.42 -2.09
C PRO A 210 -11.68 14.63 -3.21
N LYS A 211 -10.70 13.77 -2.86
CA LYS A 211 -9.94 12.94 -3.82
C LYS A 211 -9.85 11.50 -3.31
N PRO A 212 -10.97 10.76 -3.22
CA PRO A 212 -10.98 9.42 -2.63
C PRO A 212 -10.13 8.41 -3.43
N GLN A 213 -9.84 8.70 -4.70
CA GLN A 213 -8.92 7.91 -5.52
C GLN A 213 -7.45 7.96 -5.07
N LEU A 214 -7.06 8.91 -4.20
CA LEU A 214 -5.72 8.93 -3.60
C LEU A 214 -5.62 8.02 -2.36
N LEU A 215 -6.75 7.49 -1.89
CA LEU A 215 -6.77 6.65 -0.70
C LEU A 215 -6.27 5.25 -1.00
N LEU A 216 -5.37 4.77 -0.15
CA LEU A 216 -4.92 3.38 -0.12
C LEU A 216 -5.45 2.73 1.15
N TRP A 217 -6.23 1.67 1.00
CA TRP A 217 -6.90 1.03 2.14
C TRP A 217 -6.10 -0.18 2.59
N GLU A 218 -5.59 -0.19 3.83
CA GLU A 218 -4.97 -1.40 4.36
C GLU A 218 -6.02 -2.50 4.52
N ALA A 219 -5.73 -3.69 3.99
CA ALA A 219 -6.65 -4.83 3.98
C ALA A 219 -5.88 -6.15 4.09
N PRO A 220 -5.22 -6.40 5.23
CA PRO A 220 -4.37 -7.58 5.40
C PRO A 220 -5.14 -8.91 5.28
N LEU A 221 -6.44 -8.94 5.59
CA LEU A 221 -7.24 -10.16 5.56
C LEU A 221 -8.03 -10.31 4.25
N LYS A 222 -8.11 -11.55 3.74
CA LYS A 222 -8.87 -11.88 2.54
C LYS A 222 -10.31 -11.33 2.56
N GLN A 223 -11.00 -11.46 3.69
CA GLN A 223 -12.40 -10.99 3.81
C GLN A 223 -12.52 -9.47 3.59
N GLN A 224 -11.54 -8.70 4.04
CA GLN A 224 -11.46 -7.25 3.87
C GLN A 224 -11.19 -6.89 2.42
N GLN A 225 -10.25 -7.61 1.78
CA GLN A 225 -9.95 -7.45 0.35
C GLN A 225 -11.20 -7.70 -0.49
N VAL A 226 -11.92 -8.80 -0.25
CA VAL A 226 -13.18 -9.12 -0.96
C VAL A 226 -14.21 -8.03 -0.76
N HIS A 227 -14.39 -7.58 0.49
CA HIS A 227 -15.38 -6.57 0.83
C HIS A 227 -15.09 -5.24 0.12
N LEU A 228 -13.88 -4.70 0.28
CA LEU A 228 -13.49 -3.44 -0.36
C LEU A 228 -13.53 -3.52 -1.88
N LEU A 229 -13.14 -4.65 -2.48
CA LEU A 229 -13.25 -4.83 -3.93
C LEU A 229 -14.70 -4.82 -4.41
N ARG A 230 -15.64 -5.39 -3.64
CA ARG A 230 -17.07 -5.38 -3.98
C ARG A 230 -17.69 -4.00 -3.81
N THR A 231 -17.30 -3.26 -2.77
CA THR A 231 -17.86 -1.94 -2.45
C THR A 231 -17.27 -0.85 -3.34
N LEU A 232 -15.95 -0.87 -3.56
CA LEU A 232 -15.19 0.20 -4.22
C LEU A 232 -14.77 -0.14 -5.67
N GLY A 233 -14.95 -1.39 -6.07
CA GLY A 233 -14.57 -1.90 -7.38
C GLY A 233 -13.15 -2.48 -7.43
N PRO A 234 -12.81 -3.18 -8.53
CA PRO A 234 -11.54 -3.91 -8.68
C PRO A 234 -10.31 -3.01 -8.80
N ASP A 235 -10.50 -1.70 -8.99
CA ASP A 235 -9.45 -0.70 -9.17
C ASP A 235 -9.12 0.09 -7.90
N VAL A 236 -9.63 -0.33 -6.73
CA VAL A 236 -9.26 0.26 -5.44
C VAL A 236 -7.80 -0.02 -5.07
N HIS A 237 -7.10 0.95 -4.48
CA HIS A 237 -5.76 0.76 -3.93
C HIS A 237 -5.83 -0.01 -2.60
N LEU A 238 -5.06 -1.08 -2.47
CA LEU A 238 -5.03 -1.91 -1.27
C LEU A 238 -3.61 -2.06 -0.72
N GLY A 239 -3.50 -1.99 0.60
CA GLY A 239 -2.24 -2.08 1.35
C GLY A 239 -2.19 -3.17 2.39
N ASN A 240 -1.00 -3.35 2.99
CA ASN A 240 -0.69 -4.43 3.91
C ASN A 240 -1.02 -5.82 3.36
N ILE A 241 -0.89 -5.99 2.04
CA ILE A 241 -1.08 -7.29 1.41
C ILE A 241 0.10 -8.19 1.79
N GLY A 242 -0.19 -9.37 2.34
CA GLY A 242 0.84 -10.36 2.66
C GLY A 242 1.52 -10.88 1.39
N SER A 243 2.80 -11.24 1.49
CA SER A 243 3.57 -11.77 0.34
C SER A 243 2.93 -12.99 -0.31
N GLN A 244 2.24 -13.83 0.47
CA GLN A 244 1.54 -15.01 -0.01
C GLN A 244 0.20 -14.72 -0.70
N ASP A 245 -0.34 -13.51 -0.54
CA ASP A 245 -1.70 -13.17 -0.97
C ASP A 245 -1.76 -12.40 -2.29
N ILE A 246 -0.61 -12.02 -2.86
CA ILE A 246 -0.53 -11.14 -4.05
C ILE A 246 -1.28 -11.73 -5.25
N ILE A 247 -0.98 -12.99 -5.62
CA ILE A 247 -1.68 -13.66 -6.73
C ILE A 247 -3.15 -13.91 -6.39
N SER A 248 -3.45 -14.19 -5.11
CA SER A 248 -4.83 -14.39 -4.64
C SER A 248 -5.65 -13.11 -4.79
N LEU A 249 -5.06 -11.96 -4.46
CA LEU A 249 -5.67 -10.65 -4.62
C LEU A 249 -5.84 -10.30 -6.09
N GLU A 250 -4.85 -10.55 -6.94
CA GLU A 250 -4.99 -10.30 -8.38
C GLU A 250 -6.11 -11.15 -8.99
N ALA A 251 -6.24 -12.42 -8.57
CA ALA A 251 -7.38 -13.26 -8.96
C ALA A 251 -8.72 -12.68 -8.49
N LEU A 252 -8.77 -12.08 -7.29
CA LEU A 252 -9.96 -11.38 -6.81
C LEU A 252 -10.29 -10.17 -7.71
N ARG A 253 -9.30 -9.33 -8.05
CA ARG A 253 -9.50 -8.14 -8.90
C ARG A 253 -10.06 -8.50 -10.28
N ARG A 254 -9.60 -9.61 -10.86
CA ARG A 254 -10.00 -10.07 -12.20
C ARG A 254 -11.25 -10.95 -12.24
N GLY A 255 -11.90 -11.19 -11.11
CA GLY A 255 -13.03 -12.11 -11.05
C GLY A 255 -12.68 -13.57 -11.38
N LEU A 256 -11.44 -13.97 -11.11
CA LEU A 256 -10.94 -15.35 -11.30
C LEU A 256 -11.10 -16.21 -10.05
N ARG A 257 -11.73 -15.67 -9.01
CA ARG A 257 -12.01 -16.37 -7.76
C ARG A 257 -13.51 -16.28 -7.45
N SER A 258 -14.05 -17.32 -6.82
CA SER A 258 -15.51 -17.44 -6.56
C SER A 258 -16.11 -16.21 -5.86
N ASP A 259 -15.35 -15.55 -4.98
CA ASP A 259 -15.81 -14.37 -4.24
C ASP A 259 -16.13 -13.18 -5.15
N THR A 260 -15.49 -13.08 -6.33
CA THR A 260 -15.59 -11.94 -7.25
C THR A 260 -15.88 -12.36 -8.68
N LEU A 261 -16.31 -13.62 -8.92
CA LEU A 261 -16.61 -14.15 -10.25
C LEU A 261 -17.59 -13.27 -11.03
N SER A 262 -18.54 -12.64 -10.33
CA SER A 262 -19.52 -11.72 -10.91
C SER A 262 -18.90 -10.47 -11.56
N PHE A 263 -17.67 -10.08 -11.23
CA PHE A 263 -16.99 -8.95 -11.88
C PHE A 263 -16.72 -9.21 -13.36
N GLY A 264 -16.51 -10.48 -13.74
CA GLY A 264 -16.30 -10.90 -15.12
C GLY A 264 -17.58 -11.29 -15.86
N ALA A 265 -18.75 -11.25 -15.19
CA ALA A 265 -20.02 -11.56 -15.83
C ALA A 265 -20.34 -10.46 -16.86
N ARG A 266 -20.35 -10.84 -18.14
CA ARG A 266 -20.80 -9.94 -19.20
C ARG A 266 -22.29 -9.68 -18.99
N LYS A 267 -22.68 -8.41 -18.91
CA LYS A 267 -24.09 -8.04 -19.05
C LYS A 267 -24.42 -8.24 -20.53
N ASP A 268 -25.34 -9.17 -20.80
CA ASP A 268 -25.92 -9.36 -22.13
C ASP A 268 -26.60 -8.08 -22.63
#